data_AF-A0AAV7KK33-F1
#
_entry.id   AF-A0AAV7KK33-F1
#
_cell.length_a   1.000
_cell.length_b   1.000
_cell.length_c   1.000
_cell.angle_alpha   90.00
_cell.angle_beta   90.00
_cell.angle_gamma   90.00
#
_symmetry.space_group_name_H-M   'P 1'
#
loop_
_entity.id
_entity.type
_entity.pdbx_description
1 polymer ?
#
loop_
_entity_poly.entity_id
_entity_poly.type
_entity_poly.pdbx_seq_one_letter_code
_entity_poly.pdbx_strand_id
1 'polypeptide(L)'
;MESKRSAVIQLFEAGNTKSQIVRLLKTNKMFISRTLSRYNDTGSIADRTRPGRPRTVRTFSVTKNVSQRIRRNPSRSIRKMAKEMNTNRESMRRLVRNDLGMKAYKLRKRQFLTQLNKQKRLKRCKAKIFRFTDGRHKQIFFSDEKLFTVNRL
;
A
#
# COMPACT_ATOMS: atom_id res chain seq x y z
N MET A 1 22.15 -15.61 19.28
CA MET A 1 22.32 -16.88 18.52
C MET A 1 23.16 -16.68 17.26
N GLU A 2 23.03 -15.55 16.58
CA GLU A 2 23.80 -15.17 15.38
C GLU A 2 25.32 -15.20 15.60
N SER A 3 25.80 -14.66 16.74
CA SER A 3 27.21 -14.71 17.16
C SER A 3 27.81 -16.13 17.17
N LYS A 4 27.07 -17.15 17.63
CA LYS A 4 27.56 -18.54 17.63
C LYS A 4 27.65 -19.14 16.22
N ARG A 5 26.76 -18.74 15.30
CA ARG A 5 26.78 -19.21 13.91
C ARG A 5 27.93 -18.57 13.13
N SER A 6 28.17 -17.28 13.37
CA SER A 6 29.34 -16.55 12.84
C SER A 6 30.65 -17.26 13.22
N ALA A 7 30.83 -17.62 14.50
CA ALA A 7 32.02 -18.32 14.95
C ALA A 7 32.20 -19.70 14.29
N VAL A 8 31.10 -20.45 14.09
CA VAL A 8 31.14 -21.74 13.38
C VAL A 8 31.59 -21.55 11.92
N ILE A 9 31.10 -20.52 11.25
CA ILE A 9 31.40 -20.26 9.84
C ILE A 9 32.84 -19.78 9.66
N GLN A 10 33.32 -18.85 10.49
CA GLN A 10 34.71 -18.41 10.48
C GLN A 10 35.69 -19.57 10.69
N LEU A 11 35.42 -20.45 11.66
CA LEU A 11 36.27 -21.63 11.90
C LEU A 11 36.23 -22.63 10.74
N PHE A 12 35.07 -22.77 10.08
CA PHE A 12 34.92 -23.61 8.91
C PHE A 12 35.68 -23.06 7.69
N GLU A 13 35.62 -21.74 7.46
CA GLU A 13 36.39 -21.06 6.42
C GLU A 13 37.89 -21.11 6.68
N ALA A 14 38.30 -21.10 7.95
CA ALA A 14 39.69 -21.33 8.36
C ALA A 14 40.16 -22.80 8.20
N GLY A 15 39.34 -23.68 7.60
CA GLY A 15 39.70 -25.06 7.28
C GLY A 15 39.51 -26.07 8.41
N ASN A 16 38.85 -25.70 9.53
CA ASN A 16 38.63 -26.65 10.62
C ASN A 16 37.57 -27.69 10.27
N THR A 17 37.84 -28.94 10.63
CA THR A 17 36.86 -30.03 10.51
C THR A 17 35.70 -29.83 11.50
N LYS A 18 34.51 -30.35 11.18
CA LYS A 18 33.32 -30.26 12.04
C LYS A 18 33.60 -30.76 13.47
N SER A 19 34.38 -31.83 13.62
CA SER A 19 34.74 -32.42 14.91
C SER A 19 35.69 -31.53 15.74
N GLN A 20 36.56 -30.76 15.10
CA GLN A 20 37.38 -29.75 15.78
C GLN A 20 36.50 -28.59 16.25
N ILE A 21 35.61 -28.09 15.39
CA ILE A 21 34.69 -26.98 15.73
C ILE A 21 33.79 -27.35 16.93
N VAL A 22 33.29 -28.59 16.99
CA VAL A 22 32.52 -29.10 18.14
C VAL A 22 33.32 -28.98 19.44
N ARG A 23 34.59 -29.42 19.44
CA ARG A 23 35.46 -29.38 20.62
C ARG A 23 35.81 -27.94 21.02
N LEU A 24 36.11 -27.08 20.04
CA LEU A 24 36.52 -25.70 20.24
C LEU A 24 35.40 -24.82 20.80
N LEU A 25 34.22 -24.90 20.19
CA LEU A 25 33.06 -24.08 20.59
C LEU A 25 32.20 -24.73 21.67
N LYS A 26 32.46 -26.00 22.02
CA LYS A 26 31.65 -26.81 22.96
C LYS A 26 30.15 -26.73 22.65
N THR A 27 29.79 -26.89 21.37
CA THR A 27 28.40 -26.82 20.89
C THR A 27 27.93 -28.15 20.30
N ASN A 28 26.61 -28.32 20.21
CA ASN A 28 26.01 -29.56 19.69
C ASN A 28 26.38 -29.77 18.21
N LYS A 29 26.86 -30.98 17.86
CA LYS A 29 27.19 -31.39 16.49
C LYS A 29 26.05 -31.13 15.49
N MET A 30 24.80 -31.35 15.89
CA MET A 30 23.61 -31.08 15.06
C MET A 30 23.46 -29.59 14.73
N PHE A 31 23.77 -28.70 15.68
CA PHE A 31 23.75 -27.25 15.45
C PHE A 31 24.81 -26.85 14.42
N ILE A 32 26.03 -27.36 14.52
CA ILE A 32 27.10 -27.10 13.55
C ILE A 32 26.69 -27.61 12.16
N SER A 33 26.25 -28.86 12.04
CA SER A 33 25.82 -29.43 10.75
C SER A 33 24.68 -28.63 10.10
N ARG A 34 23.65 -28.23 10.86
CA ARG A 34 22.54 -27.40 10.35
C ARG A 34 22.97 -25.98 10.00
N THR A 35 24.01 -25.46 10.64
CA THR A 35 24.54 -24.12 10.35
C THR A 35 25.35 -24.15 9.05
N LEU A 36 26.25 -25.13 8.91
CA LEU A 36 27.06 -25.30 7.71
C LEU A 36 26.23 -25.68 6.47
N SER A 37 25.24 -26.57 6.62
CA SER A 37 24.32 -26.87 5.51
C SER A 37 23.55 -25.63 5.08
N ARG A 38 23.04 -24.83 6.01
CA ARG A 38 22.39 -23.56 5.67
C ARG A 38 23.34 -22.58 4.99
N TYR A 39 24.57 -22.49 5.48
CA TYR A 39 25.59 -21.62 4.91
C TYR A 39 25.95 -22.03 3.49
N ASN A 40 26.14 -23.32 3.23
CA ASN A 40 26.41 -23.82 1.88
C ASN A 40 25.22 -23.59 0.92
N ASP A 41 23.98 -23.69 1.41
CA ASP A 41 22.79 -23.48 0.57
C ASP A 41 22.55 -22.00 0.22
N THR A 42 22.83 -21.07 1.15
CA THR A 42 22.41 -19.66 1.04
C THR A 42 23.54 -18.64 1.06
N GLY A 43 24.77 -19.05 1.39
CA GLY A 43 25.93 -18.16 1.56
C GLY A 43 25.80 -17.14 2.69
N SER A 44 24.78 -17.24 3.53
CA SER A 44 24.45 -16.23 4.54
C SER A 44 24.30 -16.83 5.94
N ILE A 45 24.69 -16.05 6.94
CA ILE A 45 24.55 -16.37 8.38
C ILE A 45 23.14 -16.03 8.87
N ALA A 46 22.43 -15.15 8.16
CA ALA A 46 21.12 -14.63 8.54
C ALA A 46 20.07 -15.74 8.60
N ASP A 47 19.05 -15.55 9.44
CA ASP A 47 17.92 -16.46 9.47
C ASP A 47 17.17 -16.46 8.13
N ARG A 48 16.79 -17.65 7.66
CA ARG A 48 15.95 -17.79 6.46
C ARG A 48 14.61 -17.10 6.69
N THR A 49 14.18 -16.34 5.69
CA THR A 49 12.85 -15.74 5.67
C THR A 49 11.81 -16.84 5.80
N ARG A 50 11.00 -16.77 6.86
CA ARG A 50 9.92 -17.74 7.08
C ARG A 50 8.73 -17.33 6.20
N PRO A 51 8.17 -18.23 5.37
CA PRO A 51 7.06 -17.89 4.47
C PRO A 51 5.78 -17.48 5.22
N GLY A 52 5.69 -17.79 6.51
CA GLY A 52 4.53 -17.50 7.34
C GLY A 52 3.31 -18.31 6.93
N ARG A 53 2.15 -17.97 7.49
CA ARG A 53 0.88 -18.63 7.15
C ARG A 53 0.37 -18.11 5.78
N PRO A 54 0.00 -18.99 4.84
CA PRO A 54 -0.56 -18.56 3.56
C PRO A 54 -1.88 -17.80 3.76
N ARG A 55 -2.07 -16.74 2.97
CA ARG A 55 -3.29 -15.93 2.98
C ARG A 55 -4.33 -16.57 2.06
N THR A 56 -5.54 -16.80 2.56
CA THR A 56 -6.64 -17.40 1.77
C THR A 56 -7.47 -16.36 1.01
N VAL A 57 -7.83 -15.26 1.67
CA VAL A 57 -8.73 -14.23 1.10
C VAL A 57 -7.97 -13.14 0.33
N ARG A 58 -6.79 -12.75 0.83
CA ARG A 58 -6.00 -11.63 0.28
C ARG A 58 -4.94 -12.13 -0.71
N THR A 59 -5.34 -13.02 -1.60
CA THR A 59 -4.47 -13.53 -2.67
C THR A 59 -4.43 -12.55 -3.84
N PHE A 60 -3.44 -12.68 -4.72
CA PHE A 60 -3.32 -11.83 -5.91
C PHE A 60 -4.56 -11.90 -6.82
N SER A 61 -5.07 -13.11 -7.06
CA SER A 61 -6.27 -13.34 -7.88
C SER A 61 -7.52 -12.63 -7.32
N VAL A 62 -7.78 -12.80 -6.02
CA VAL A 62 -8.92 -12.14 -5.35
C VAL A 62 -8.74 -10.62 -5.37
N THR A 63 -7.53 -10.14 -5.12
CA THR A 63 -7.22 -8.70 -5.14
C THR A 63 -7.47 -8.08 -6.52
N LYS A 64 -7.06 -8.77 -7.59
CA LYS A 64 -7.34 -8.36 -8.97
C LYS A 64 -8.84 -8.34 -9.26
N ASN A 65 -9.59 -9.37 -8.84
CA ASN A 65 -11.04 -9.42 -9.02
C ASN A 65 -11.76 -8.27 -8.29
N VAL A 66 -11.40 -8.02 -7.02
CA VAL A 66 -11.96 -6.90 -6.24
C VAL A 66 -11.65 -5.55 -6.90
N SER A 67 -10.42 -5.35 -7.38
CA SER A 67 -10.05 -4.13 -8.11
C SER A 67 -10.94 -3.90 -9.33
N GLN A 68 -11.20 -4.94 -10.14
CA GLN A 68 -12.10 -4.82 -11.29
C GLN A 68 -13.55 -4.54 -10.89
N ARG A 69 -14.04 -5.14 -9.80
CA ARG A 69 -15.39 -4.86 -9.28
C ARG A 69 -15.54 -3.40 -8.84
N ILE A 70 -14.53 -2.84 -8.18
CA ILE A 70 -14.50 -1.43 -7.77
C ILE A 70 -14.42 -0.52 -8.99
N ARG A 71 -13.59 -0.85 -9.98
CA ARG A 71 -13.48 -0.09 -11.23
C ARG A 71 -14.83 0.00 -11.97
N ARG A 72 -15.60 -1.09 -12.02
CA ARG A 72 -16.93 -1.12 -12.66
C ARG A 72 -17.96 -0.29 -11.89
N ASN A 73 -17.92 -0.34 -10.56
CA ASN A 73 -18.83 0.45 -9.72
C ASN A 73 -18.12 0.93 -8.44
N PRO A 74 -17.57 2.15 -8.43
CA PRO A 74 -16.84 2.70 -7.30
C PRO A 74 -17.70 2.97 -6.06
N SER A 75 -19.02 3.11 -6.21
CA SER A 75 -19.94 3.36 -5.09
C SER A 75 -20.40 2.07 -4.39
N ARG A 76 -19.92 0.90 -4.84
CA ARG A 76 -20.30 -0.39 -4.26
C ARG A 76 -19.83 -0.52 -2.82
N SER A 77 -20.75 -0.94 -1.94
CA SER A 77 -20.44 -1.21 -0.54
C SER A 77 -19.51 -2.42 -0.38
N ILE A 78 -18.48 -2.25 0.44
CA ILE A 78 -17.55 -3.32 0.86
C ILE A 78 -18.32 -4.50 1.47
N ARG A 79 -19.37 -4.23 2.26
CA ARG A 79 -20.18 -5.29 2.90
C ARG A 79 -20.90 -6.14 1.86
N LYS A 80 -21.50 -5.51 0.85
CA LYS A 80 -22.20 -6.20 -0.24
C LYS A 80 -21.22 -7.06 -1.04
N MET A 81 -20.06 -6.49 -1.37
CA MET A 81 -19.01 -7.21 -2.08
C MET A 81 -18.47 -8.41 -1.30
N ALA A 82 -18.30 -8.27 0.01
CA ALA A 82 -17.87 -9.36 0.88
C ALA A 82 -18.88 -10.53 0.86
N LYS A 83 -20.18 -10.23 0.96
CA LYS A 83 -21.27 -11.22 0.88
C LYS A 83 -21.27 -11.94 -0.47
N GLU A 84 -21.18 -11.22 -1.58
CA GLU A 84 -21.16 -11.80 -2.94
C GLU A 84 -19.92 -12.64 -3.22
N MET A 85 -18.83 -12.43 -2.49
CA MET A 85 -17.58 -13.19 -2.63
C MET A 85 -17.41 -14.24 -1.54
N ASN A 86 -18.42 -14.45 -0.68
CA ASN A 86 -18.36 -15.37 0.48
C ASN A 86 -17.11 -15.15 1.35
N THR A 87 -16.81 -13.88 1.63
CA THR A 87 -15.66 -13.48 2.45
C THR A 87 -16.10 -12.66 3.66
N ASN A 88 -15.30 -12.69 4.72
CA ASN A 88 -15.52 -11.80 5.85
C ASN A 88 -15.34 -10.33 5.43
N ARG A 89 -16.27 -9.47 5.86
CA ARG A 89 -16.23 -8.01 5.71
C ARG A 89 -14.87 -7.42 6.09
N GLU A 90 -14.27 -7.83 7.21
CA GLU A 90 -12.99 -7.25 7.65
C GLU A 90 -11.81 -7.67 6.78
N SER A 91 -11.86 -8.87 6.20
CA SER A 91 -10.86 -9.30 5.22
C SER A 91 -10.98 -8.48 3.93
N MET A 92 -12.21 -8.26 3.45
CA MET A 92 -12.48 -7.41 2.29
C MET A 92 -12.06 -5.95 2.56
N ARG A 93 -12.34 -5.41 3.75
CA ARG A 93 -11.93 -4.06 4.14
C ARG A 93 -10.40 -3.91 4.15
N ARG A 94 -9.68 -4.88 4.74
CA ARG A 94 -8.22 -4.91 4.75
C ARG A 94 -7.65 -5.04 3.34
N LEU A 95 -8.27 -5.84 2.48
CA LEU A 95 -7.88 -5.95 1.08
C LEU A 95 -7.98 -4.60 0.36
N VAL A 96 -9.14 -3.94 0.44
CA VAL A 96 -9.37 -2.66 -0.23
C VAL A 96 -8.44 -1.56 0.32
N ARG A 97 -8.26 -1.48 1.64
CA ARG A 97 -7.48 -0.41 2.26
C ARG A 97 -5.98 -0.64 2.19
N ASN A 98 -5.51 -1.85 2.45
CA ASN A 98 -4.09 -2.13 2.65
C ASN A 98 -3.43 -2.71 1.38
N ASP A 99 -4.11 -3.59 0.64
CA ASP A 99 -3.53 -4.17 -0.58
C ASP A 99 -3.78 -3.29 -1.81
N LEU A 100 -4.98 -2.73 -1.94
CA LEU A 100 -5.33 -1.83 -3.05
C LEU A 100 -5.03 -0.36 -2.77
N GLY A 101 -4.76 0.01 -1.50
CA GLY A 101 -4.49 1.39 -1.12
C GLY A 101 -5.68 2.36 -1.30
N MET A 102 -6.90 1.84 -1.49
CA MET A 102 -8.07 2.65 -1.83
C MET A 102 -8.75 3.20 -0.57
N LYS A 103 -9.26 4.43 -0.67
CA LYS A 103 -10.03 5.11 0.38
C LYS A 103 -11.39 5.55 -0.17
N ALA A 104 -12.41 5.53 0.69
CA ALA A 104 -13.72 6.02 0.31
C ALA A 104 -13.69 7.53 0.12
N TYR A 105 -14.08 8.00 -1.06
CA TYR A 105 -14.23 9.42 -1.35
C TYR A 105 -15.66 9.87 -1.05
N LYS A 106 -15.83 10.90 -0.21
CA LYS A 106 -17.15 11.47 0.11
C LYS A 106 -17.51 12.53 -0.92
N LEU A 107 -18.52 12.24 -1.75
CA LEU A 107 -19.06 13.19 -2.71
C LEU A 107 -19.73 14.37 -1.97
N ARG A 108 -19.42 15.60 -2.39
CA ARG A 108 -20.09 16.81 -1.91
C ARG A 108 -21.17 17.24 -2.90
N LYS A 109 -22.35 17.61 -2.41
CA LYS A 109 -23.40 18.20 -3.25
C LYS A 109 -22.91 19.55 -3.79
N ARG A 110 -23.00 19.74 -5.11
CA ARG A 110 -22.68 20.99 -5.81
C ARG A 110 -23.77 21.27 -6.84
N GLN A 111 -23.72 22.46 -7.43
CA GLN A 111 -24.62 22.83 -8.53
C GLN A 111 -24.46 21.85 -9.70
N PHE A 112 -25.59 21.41 -10.26
CA PHE A 112 -25.62 20.56 -11.44
C PHE A 112 -25.19 21.36 -12.68
N LEU A 113 -24.25 20.82 -13.45
CA LEU A 113 -23.75 21.46 -14.68
C LEU A 113 -24.35 20.77 -15.91
N THR A 114 -25.27 21.46 -16.58
CA THR A 114 -25.77 21.06 -17.91
C THR A 114 -24.65 21.11 -18.95
N GLN A 115 -24.83 20.42 -20.08
CA GLN A 115 -23.83 20.39 -21.14
C GLN A 115 -23.53 21.79 -21.70
N LEU A 116 -24.57 22.60 -21.87
CA LEU A 116 -24.45 24.00 -22.28
C LEU A 116 -23.69 24.84 -21.24
N ASN A 117 -23.92 24.63 -19.94
CA ASN A 117 -23.16 25.30 -18.89
C ASN A 117 -21.68 24.90 -18.92
N LYS A 118 -21.36 23.63 -19.18
CA LYS A 118 -19.96 23.17 -19.32
C LYS A 118 -19.26 23.85 -20.50
N GLN A 119 -19.91 23.94 -21.66
CA GLN A 119 -19.35 24.62 -22.84
C GLN A 119 -19.11 26.11 -22.58
N LYS A 120 -20.11 26.82 -22.02
CA LYS A 120 -19.97 28.23 -21.63
C LYS A 120 -18.82 28.45 -20.65
N ARG A 121 -18.71 27.58 -19.63
CA ARG A 121 -17.61 27.64 -18.65
C ARG A 121 -16.26 27.42 -19.33
N LEU A 122 -16.12 26.40 -20.18
CA LEU A 122 -14.87 26.11 -20.88
C LEU A 122 -14.42 27.28 -21.76
N LYS A 123 -15.34 27.85 -22.56
CA LYS A 123 -15.07 29.03 -23.40
C LYS A 123 -14.61 30.22 -22.54
N ARG A 124 -15.34 30.52 -21.46
CA ARG A 124 -14.99 31.61 -20.53
C ARG A 124 -13.65 31.38 -19.84
N CYS A 125 -13.33 30.16 -19.41
CA CYS A 125 -12.05 29.84 -18.79
C CYS A 125 -10.89 30.08 -19.75
N LYS A 126 -10.98 29.59 -21.00
CA LYS A 126 -9.95 29.82 -22.02
C LYS A 126 -9.74 31.32 -22.29
N ALA A 127 -10.82 32.07 -22.43
CA ALA A 127 -10.76 33.53 -22.62
C ALA A 127 -10.14 34.25 -21.41
N LYS A 128 -10.45 33.81 -20.17
CA LYS A 128 -9.87 34.37 -18.95
C LYS A 128 -8.37 34.10 -18.84
N ILE A 129 -7.90 32.90 -19.20
CA ILE A 129 -6.47 32.57 -19.21
C ILE A 129 -5.71 33.55 -20.12
N PHE A 130 -6.22 33.78 -21.33
CA PHE A 130 -5.63 34.75 -22.25
C PHE A 130 -5.71 36.19 -21.71
N ARG A 131 -6.84 36.59 -21.12
CA ARG A 131 -7.00 37.93 -20.54
C ARG A 131 -6.05 38.20 -19.37
N PHE A 132 -5.58 37.17 -18.68
CA PHE A 132 -4.73 37.29 -17.49
C PHE A 132 -3.22 37.21 -17.79
N THR A 133 -2.82 37.08 -19.06
CA THR A 133 -1.40 37.11 -19.45
C THR A 133 -0.75 38.44 -19.06
N ASP A 134 0.58 38.44 -18.97
CA ASP A 134 1.40 39.63 -18.74
C ASP A 134 1.03 40.43 -17.48
N GLY A 135 0.55 39.72 -16.44
CA GLY A 135 0.21 40.34 -15.16
C GLY A 135 -1.08 41.16 -15.16
N ARG A 136 -1.85 41.18 -16.25
CA ARG A 136 -3.08 41.99 -16.39
C ARG A 136 -4.17 41.63 -15.37
N HIS A 137 -4.11 40.46 -14.75
CA HIS A 137 -5.01 40.07 -13.67
C HIS A 137 -4.93 41.05 -12.47
N LYS A 138 -3.80 41.72 -12.26
CA LYS A 138 -3.62 42.72 -11.18
C LYS A 138 -4.46 43.98 -11.38
N GLN A 139 -4.94 44.23 -12.60
CA GLN A 139 -5.77 45.38 -12.95
C GLN A 139 -7.27 45.06 -12.83
N ILE A 140 -7.63 43.84 -12.39
CA ILE A 140 -9.02 43.39 -12.31
C ILE A 140 -9.42 43.28 -10.85
N PHE A 141 -10.39 44.10 -10.45
CA PHE A 141 -11.04 44.00 -9.15
C PHE A 141 -12.23 43.02 -9.24
N PHE A 142 -12.32 42.08 -8.30
CA PHE A 142 -13.44 41.15 -8.20
C PHE A 142 -14.28 41.47 -6.97
N SER A 143 -15.59 41.59 -7.15
CA SER A 143 -16.57 41.71 -6.09
C SER A 143 -17.61 40.58 -6.20
N ASP A 144 -18.20 40.21 -5.06
CA ASP A 144 -19.32 39.28 -4.97
C ASP A 144 -20.14 39.65 -3.73
N GLU A 145 -21.43 39.31 -3.73
CA GLU A 145 -22.33 39.56 -2.60
C GLU A 145 -22.50 38.31 -1.76
N LYS A 146 -22.56 38.49 -0.43
CA LYS A 146 -22.80 37.40 0.52
C LYS A 146 -23.88 37.79 1.51
N LEU A 147 -24.86 36.91 1.67
CA LEU A 147 -25.88 37.04 2.71
C LEU A 147 -25.28 36.73 4.08
N PHE A 148 -25.45 37.65 5.02
CA PHE A 148 -25.13 37.46 6.44
C PHE A 148 -26.43 37.37 7.22
N THR A 149 -26.67 36.21 7.84
CA THR A 149 -27.84 36.01 8.70
C THR A 149 -27.48 36.41 10.13
N VAL A 150 -28.26 37.31 10.73
CA VAL A 150 -28.13 37.66 12.14
C VAL A 150 -28.78 36.56 12.97
N ASN A 151 -28.02 35.87 13.82
CA ASN A 151 -28.60 34.97 14.80
C ASN A 151 -29.30 35.83 15.85
N ARG A 152 -30.64 35.79 15.90
CA ARG A 152 -31.39 36.24 17.07
C ARG A 152 -31.28 35.13 18.11
N LEU A 153 -30.77 35.49 19.30
CA LEU A 153 -30.74 34.63 20.48
C LEU A 153 -32.16 34.23 20.89
#